data_AF-A0A7X3TQL6-F1
#
_entry.id   AF-A0A7X3TQL6-F1
#
_cell.length_a   1.000
_cell.length_b   1.000
_cell.length_c   1.000
_cell.angle_alpha   90.00
_cell.angle_beta   90.00
_cell.angle_gamma   90.00
#
_symmetry.space_group_name_H-M   'P 1'
#
loop_
_entity.id
_entity.type
_entity.pdbx_description
1 polymer ?
#
loop_
_entity_poly.entity_id
_entity_poly.type
_entity_poly.pdbx_seq_one_letter_code
_entity_poly.pdbx_strand_id
1 'polypeptide(L)'
;MRLIAKHIRVLLCLALAAGGCATLRSLESHSQREYFIELEPVLPAGDTYYIDPIDSSVVWSEQGVQVKVKFYDDAMLDAEYDVRFTPYTLTGVEIPGLDYTPPLWTVFEVTVINRTRERVELDPTQTILRLDDSSRLLCRQGAGGWYDKDEFFDYSYLKWGGQEGNVRYHASLDRNPIWNKSEYYREKPVRKGSRYSGKLTFPPLPAG
;
A
#
# COMPACT_ATOMS: atom_id res chain seq x y z
N MET A 1 3.00 -48.08 -50.43
CA MET A 1 2.46 -46.91 -49.69
C MET A 1 2.41 -47.10 -48.16
N ARG A 2 3.42 -47.74 -47.51
CA ARG A 2 3.42 -47.98 -46.04
C ARG A 2 4.49 -47.20 -45.24
N LEU A 3 5.49 -46.59 -45.89
CA LEU A 3 6.53 -45.81 -45.19
C LEU A 3 6.05 -44.40 -44.79
N ILE A 4 5.29 -43.72 -45.66
CA ILE A 4 4.86 -42.32 -45.44
C ILE A 4 3.95 -42.19 -44.22
N ALA A 5 3.05 -43.16 -44.00
CA ALA A 5 2.12 -43.15 -42.87
C ALA A 5 2.82 -43.34 -41.50
N LYS A 6 3.98 -44.02 -41.45
CA LYS A 6 4.77 -44.17 -40.22
C LYS A 6 5.45 -42.86 -39.82
N HIS A 7 5.98 -42.12 -40.78
CA HIS A 7 6.67 -40.85 -40.50
C HIS A 7 5.69 -39.76 -40.06
N ILE A 8 4.48 -39.71 -40.63
CA ILE A 8 3.44 -38.75 -40.22
C ILE A 8 2.99 -38.98 -38.76
N ARG A 9 2.82 -40.25 -38.35
CA ARG A 9 2.44 -40.58 -36.96
C ARG A 9 3.53 -40.24 -35.95
N VAL A 10 4.80 -40.46 -36.31
CA VAL A 10 5.94 -40.09 -35.44
C VAL A 10 6.08 -38.58 -35.31
N LEU A 11 5.88 -37.82 -36.39
CA LEU A 11 5.92 -36.35 -36.36
C LEU A 11 4.79 -35.75 -35.50
N LEU A 12 3.58 -36.32 -35.58
CA LEU A 12 2.42 -35.86 -34.81
C LEU A 12 2.60 -36.10 -33.30
N CYS A 13 3.18 -37.25 -32.93
CA CYS A 13 3.52 -37.54 -31.53
C CYS A 13 4.63 -36.62 -30.98
N LEU A 14 5.62 -36.26 -31.82
CA LEU A 14 6.68 -35.33 -31.40
C LEU A 14 6.16 -33.90 -31.21
N ALA A 15 5.23 -33.46 -32.06
CA ALA A 15 4.61 -32.13 -31.94
C ALA A 15 3.72 -32.02 -30.68
N LEU A 16 3.00 -33.08 -30.32
CA LEU A 16 2.22 -33.14 -29.08
C LEU A 16 3.11 -33.19 -27.82
N ALA A 17 4.25 -33.90 -27.88
CA ALA A 17 5.20 -33.95 -26.76
C ALA A 17 5.98 -32.64 -26.58
N ALA A 18 6.31 -31.93 -27.67
CA ALA A 18 7.00 -30.64 -27.61
C ALA A 18 6.07 -29.47 -27.27
N GLY A 19 4.79 -29.54 -27.66
CA GLY A 19 3.79 -28.53 -27.31
C GLY A 19 3.34 -28.57 -25.84
N GLY A 20 3.28 -29.77 -25.24
CA GLY A 20 2.76 -29.96 -23.88
C GLY A 20 3.55 -29.27 -22.77
N CYS A 21 4.89 -29.20 -22.89
CA CYS A 21 5.72 -28.54 -21.88
C CYS A 21 5.72 -27.01 -21.97
N ALA A 22 5.49 -26.44 -23.15
CA ALA A 22 5.43 -24.99 -23.32
C ALA A 22 4.08 -24.42 -22.85
N THR A 23 2.99 -25.17 -23.01
CA THR A 23 1.64 -24.74 -22.57
C THR A 23 1.41 -24.90 -21.07
N LEU A 24 2.09 -25.84 -20.41
CA LEU A 24 1.98 -26.00 -18.95
C LEU A 24 2.65 -24.86 -18.17
N ARG A 25 3.75 -24.29 -18.68
CA ARG A 25 4.38 -23.10 -18.07
C ARG A 25 3.53 -21.83 -18.17
N SER A 26 2.64 -21.75 -19.16
CA SER A 26 1.71 -20.61 -19.29
C SER A 26 0.48 -20.74 -18.39
N LEU A 27 0.22 -21.94 -17.84
CA LEU A 27 -0.86 -22.20 -16.88
C LEU A 27 -0.39 -22.08 -15.43
N GLU A 28 0.92 -22.03 -15.18
CA GLU A 28 1.52 -21.45 -13.96
C GLU A 28 1.46 -19.90 -14.01
N SER A 29 0.38 -19.35 -14.56
CA SER A 29 -0.12 -18.07 -14.07
C SER A 29 -0.47 -18.32 -12.61
N HIS A 30 0.50 -18.12 -11.72
CA HIS A 30 0.27 -18.02 -10.29
C HIS A 30 -0.99 -17.17 -10.15
N SER A 31 -2.10 -17.80 -9.75
CA SER A 31 -3.28 -17.06 -9.36
C SER A 31 -2.85 -16.30 -8.11
N GLN A 32 -2.31 -15.10 -8.29
CA GLN A 32 -2.05 -14.17 -7.20
C GLN A 32 -3.42 -13.94 -6.59
N ARG A 33 -3.70 -14.62 -5.48
CA ARG A 33 -4.89 -14.32 -4.70
C ARG A 33 -4.72 -12.87 -4.26
N GLU A 34 -5.70 -12.05 -4.55
CA GLU A 34 -5.71 -10.66 -4.15
C GLU A 34 -6.13 -10.59 -2.68
N TYR A 35 -5.36 -9.86 -1.87
CA TYR A 35 -5.71 -9.55 -0.50
C TYR A 35 -6.51 -8.25 -0.49
N PHE A 36 -7.71 -8.26 0.07
CA PHE A 36 -8.58 -7.09 0.15
C PHE A 36 -8.83 -6.70 1.61
N ILE A 37 -8.71 -5.41 1.91
CA ILE A 37 -9.10 -4.82 3.19
C ILE A 37 -10.31 -3.94 2.93
N GLU A 38 -11.42 -4.25 3.60
CA GLU A 38 -12.57 -3.35 3.68
C GLU A 38 -12.56 -2.65 5.04
N LEU A 39 -12.65 -1.32 5.05
CA LEU A 39 -12.74 -0.52 6.27
C LEU A 39 -14.05 0.27 6.27
N GLU A 40 -14.88 0.03 7.28
CA GLU A 40 -16.07 0.84 7.52
C GLU A 40 -15.81 1.83 8.67
N PRO A 41 -15.97 3.14 8.45
CA PRO A 41 -15.73 4.12 9.49
C PRO A 41 -16.88 4.15 10.50
N VAL A 42 -16.57 3.93 11.77
CA VAL A 42 -17.51 4.12 12.88
C VAL A 42 -17.42 5.56 13.37
N LEU A 43 -18.46 6.35 13.11
CA LEU A 43 -18.50 7.77 13.51
C LEU A 43 -19.00 7.95 14.94
N PRO A 44 -18.37 8.83 15.74
CA PRO A 44 -18.93 9.28 17.01
C PRO A 44 -20.28 9.99 16.81
N ALA A 45 -21.13 9.97 17.84
CA ALA A 45 -22.39 10.71 17.81
C ALA A 45 -22.14 12.23 17.71
N GLY A 46 -22.93 12.91 16.86
CA GLY A 46 -22.89 14.36 16.63
C GLY A 46 -22.60 14.73 15.18
N ASP A 47 -22.67 16.03 14.87
CA ASP A 47 -22.54 16.55 13.50
C ASP A 47 -21.10 16.95 13.12
N THR A 48 -20.14 16.74 14.03
CA THR A 48 -18.73 17.12 13.83
C THR A 48 -18.01 16.17 12.87
N TYR A 49 -18.50 14.94 12.72
CA TYR A 49 -17.96 13.93 11.81
C TYR A 49 -18.98 13.59 10.72
N TYR A 50 -18.53 13.48 9.48
CA TYR A 50 -19.35 12.99 8.37
C TYR A 50 -18.49 12.29 7.32
N ILE A 51 -19.11 11.49 6.45
CA ILE A 51 -18.44 10.88 5.29
C ILE A 51 -18.67 11.79 4.09
N ASP A 52 -17.60 12.18 3.40
CA ASP A 52 -17.69 12.93 2.15
C ASP A 52 -18.25 12.02 1.05
N PRO A 53 -19.39 12.37 0.42
CA PRO A 53 -20.03 11.52 -0.57
C PRO A 53 -19.25 11.39 -1.89
N ILE A 54 -18.22 12.21 -2.12
CA ILE A 54 -17.46 12.23 -3.37
C ILE A 54 -16.29 11.24 -3.35
N ASP A 55 -15.55 11.19 -2.24
CA ASP A 55 -14.30 10.43 -2.12
C ASP A 55 -14.31 9.41 -0.96
N SER A 56 -15.46 9.25 -0.31
CA SER A 56 -15.70 8.39 0.85
C SER A 56 -14.74 8.66 2.03
N SER A 57 -14.13 9.85 2.08
CA SER A 57 -13.27 10.23 3.19
C SER A 57 -14.08 10.56 4.44
N VAL A 58 -13.54 10.23 5.61
CA VAL A 58 -14.10 10.66 6.89
C VAL A 58 -13.62 12.07 7.15
N VAL A 59 -14.56 12.97 7.42
CA VAL A 59 -14.28 14.38 7.67
C VAL A 59 -14.66 14.74 9.08
N TRP A 60 -13.71 15.26 9.84
CA TRP A 60 -13.95 16.01 11.07
C TRP A 60 -13.98 17.50 10.74
N SER A 61 -14.94 18.25 11.27
CA SER A 61 -15.11 19.67 11.00
C SER A 61 -15.53 20.43 12.24
N GLU A 62 -14.67 21.31 12.75
CA GLU A 62 -14.96 22.15 13.91
C GLU A 62 -14.41 23.56 13.73
N GLN A 63 -15.24 24.57 14.03
CA GLN A 63 -14.85 25.99 14.08
C GLN A 63 -14.07 26.48 12.83
N GLY A 64 -14.40 25.93 11.66
CA GLY A 64 -13.77 26.28 10.37
C GLY A 64 -12.42 25.61 10.09
N VAL A 65 -12.02 24.64 10.91
CA VAL A 65 -10.95 23.68 10.62
C VAL A 65 -11.60 22.37 10.20
N GLN A 66 -11.09 21.76 9.13
CA GLN A 66 -11.51 20.43 8.69
C GLN A 66 -10.31 19.52 8.58
N VAL A 67 -10.46 18.27 9.01
CA VAL A 67 -9.50 17.20 8.81
C VAL A 67 -10.22 16.11 8.03
N LYS A 68 -9.78 15.85 6.80
CA LYS A 68 -10.26 14.74 5.98
C LYS A 68 -9.27 13.60 6.07
N VAL A 69 -9.77 12.38 6.25
CA VAL A 69 -8.98 11.15 6.30
C VAL A 69 -9.55 10.18 5.26
N LYS A 70 -8.72 9.76 4.31
CA LYS A 70 -9.10 8.83 3.26
C LYS A 70 -8.22 7.59 3.32
N PHE A 71 -8.83 6.41 3.37
CA PHE A 71 -8.09 5.15 3.24
C PHE A 71 -7.63 4.93 1.80
N TYR A 72 -6.44 4.38 1.64
CA TYR A 72 -5.86 3.98 0.36
C TYR A 72 -5.55 2.49 0.40
N ASP A 73 -6.21 1.72 -0.45
CA ASP A 73 -5.85 0.32 -0.72
C ASP A 73 -4.68 0.23 -1.72
N ASP A 74 -4.13 -0.98 -1.87
CA ASP A 74 -2.98 -1.22 -2.75
C ASP A 74 -3.30 -0.87 -4.22
N ALA A 75 -4.53 -1.11 -4.69
CA ALA A 75 -4.92 -0.77 -6.05
C ALA A 75 -4.94 0.75 -6.30
N MET A 76 -5.40 1.53 -5.33
CA MET A 76 -5.37 2.99 -5.37
C MET A 76 -3.93 3.52 -5.35
N LEU A 77 -3.06 2.93 -4.53
CA LEU A 77 -1.65 3.30 -4.43
C LEU A 77 -0.88 2.96 -5.71
N ASP A 78 -1.17 1.82 -6.30
CA ASP A 78 -0.58 1.35 -7.56
C ASP A 78 -1.09 2.12 -8.79
N ALA A 79 -2.29 2.70 -8.71
CA ALA A 79 -2.80 3.62 -9.71
C ALA A 79 -2.17 5.02 -9.59
N GLU A 80 -1.87 5.47 -8.37
CA GLU A 80 -1.24 6.77 -8.10
C GLU A 80 0.27 6.75 -8.38
N TYR A 81 0.93 5.62 -8.10
CA TYR A 81 2.38 5.45 -8.24
C TYR A 81 2.70 4.21 -9.07
N ASP A 82 3.73 4.28 -9.92
CA ASP A 82 4.20 3.11 -10.66
C ASP A 82 4.58 1.97 -9.70
N VAL A 83 3.91 0.82 -9.85
CA VAL A 83 4.05 -0.40 -9.04
C VAL A 83 5.52 -0.81 -8.79
N ARG A 84 6.39 -0.56 -9.78
CA ARG A 84 7.82 -0.91 -9.71
C ARG A 84 8.56 -0.07 -8.66
N PHE A 85 8.13 1.18 -8.49
CA PHE A 85 8.81 2.17 -7.67
C PHE A 85 8.01 2.55 -6.43
N THR A 86 6.72 2.23 -6.35
CA THR A 86 5.92 2.58 -5.18
C THR A 86 6.54 2.00 -3.91
N PRO A 87 6.78 2.83 -2.89
CA PRO A 87 7.24 2.39 -1.57
C PRO A 87 6.08 1.90 -0.67
N TYR A 88 4.83 1.96 -1.14
CA TYR A 88 3.64 1.68 -0.32
C TYR A 88 3.11 0.25 -0.43
N THR A 89 3.36 -0.47 -1.54
CA THR A 89 2.77 -1.78 -1.82
C THR A 89 3.84 -2.84 -2.12
N LEU A 90 3.47 -4.11 -1.94
CA LEU A 90 4.29 -5.27 -2.34
C LEU A 90 3.88 -5.85 -3.70
N THR A 91 3.00 -5.18 -4.45
CA THR A 91 2.54 -5.66 -5.75
C THR A 91 3.71 -6.02 -6.68
N GLY A 92 3.65 -7.21 -7.26
CA GLY A 92 4.72 -7.78 -8.09
C GLY A 92 5.86 -8.45 -7.33
N VAL A 93 5.81 -8.54 -6.00
CA VAL A 93 6.76 -9.30 -5.18
C VAL A 93 6.13 -10.63 -4.76
N GLU A 94 6.79 -11.73 -5.11
CA GLU A 94 6.43 -13.07 -4.63
C GLU A 94 7.00 -13.28 -3.22
N ILE A 95 6.12 -13.63 -2.27
CA ILE A 95 6.53 -13.91 -0.89
C ILE A 95 6.56 -15.43 -0.67
N PRO A 96 7.72 -16.02 -0.37
CA PRO A 96 7.82 -17.45 -0.11
C PRO A 96 6.89 -17.88 1.04
N GLY A 97 6.06 -18.88 0.78
CA GLY A 97 5.12 -19.43 1.77
C GLY A 97 3.74 -18.79 1.79
N LEU A 98 3.48 -17.75 0.98
CA LEU A 98 2.16 -17.18 0.76
C LEU A 98 1.74 -17.36 -0.71
N ASP A 99 0.45 -17.61 -0.94
CA ASP A 99 -0.16 -17.66 -2.27
C ASP A 99 -0.87 -16.34 -2.65
N TYR A 100 -0.65 -15.29 -1.84
CA TYR A 100 -1.15 -13.93 -2.02
C TYR A 100 -0.04 -12.91 -1.71
N THR A 101 -0.23 -11.68 -2.19
CA THR A 101 0.63 -10.54 -1.83
C THR A 101 -0.05 -9.76 -0.70
N PRO A 102 0.47 -9.80 0.54
CA PRO A 102 -0.05 -9.00 1.64
C PRO A 102 0.25 -7.50 1.44
N PRO A 103 -0.56 -6.61 2.02
CA PRO A 103 -0.28 -5.18 2.03
C PRO A 103 0.99 -4.92 2.83
N LEU A 104 1.80 -3.97 2.35
CA LEU A 104 3.01 -3.58 3.05
C LEU A 104 2.70 -2.69 4.25
N TRP A 105 1.73 -1.80 4.06
CA TRP A 105 1.36 -0.74 4.99
C TRP A 105 -0.15 -0.54 4.99
N THR A 106 -0.66 0.01 6.07
CA THR A 106 -1.99 0.63 6.10
C THR A 106 -1.82 2.13 5.85
N VAL A 107 -2.36 2.65 4.76
CA VAL A 107 -2.11 4.02 4.32
C VAL A 107 -3.38 4.87 4.40
N PHE A 108 -3.25 6.05 4.99
CA PHE A 108 -4.30 7.06 5.00
C PHE A 108 -3.77 8.37 4.45
N GLU A 109 -4.50 9.00 3.53
CA GLU A 109 -4.25 10.38 3.17
C GLU A 109 -5.00 11.30 4.13
N VAL A 110 -4.25 12.19 4.77
CA VAL A 110 -4.80 13.20 5.66
C VAL A 110 -4.70 14.55 5.00
N THR A 111 -5.83 15.25 4.94
CA THR A 111 -5.91 16.62 4.44
C THR A 111 -6.44 17.55 5.52
N VAL A 112 -5.63 18.51 5.93
CA VAL A 112 -6.01 19.56 6.86
C VAL A 112 -6.37 20.81 6.07
N ILE A 113 -7.59 21.32 6.28
CA ILE A 113 -8.13 22.52 5.62
C ILE A 113 -8.43 23.54 6.72
N ASN A 114 -7.75 24.68 6.68
CA ASN A 114 -7.91 25.72 7.70
C ASN A 114 -8.52 26.99 7.10
N ARG A 115 -9.80 27.27 7.41
CA ARG A 115 -10.48 28.47 6.90
C ARG A 115 -10.41 29.66 7.86
N THR A 116 -10.21 29.42 9.17
CA THR A 116 -10.49 30.42 10.22
C THR A 116 -9.27 30.79 11.05
N ARG A 117 -8.44 29.82 11.44
CA ARG A 117 -7.33 29.99 12.40
C ARG A 117 -6.10 30.54 11.71
N GLU A 118 -5.25 31.27 12.43
CA GLU A 118 -3.99 31.79 11.87
C GLU A 118 -3.02 30.66 11.47
N ARG A 119 -2.97 29.63 12.31
CA ARG A 119 -2.09 28.47 12.17
C ARG A 119 -2.77 27.24 12.78
N VAL A 120 -2.82 26.15 12.02
CA VAL A 120 -3.20 24.81 12.49
C VAL A 120 -2.05 23.88 12.17
N GLU A 121 -1.70 23.01 13.09
CA GLU A 121 -0.68 22.00 12.89
C GLU A 121 -1.20 20.67 13.39
N LEU A 122 -1.02 19.64 12.56
CA LEU A 122 -1.29 18.25 12.91
C LEU A 122 0.06 17.58 13.03
N ASP A 123 0.33 17.00 14.20
CA ASP A 123 1.56 16.29 14.47
C ASP A 123 1.40 14.81 14.10
N PRO A 124 2.02 14.34 13.00
CA PRO A 124 1.90 12.94 12.59
C PRO A 124 2.54 11.98 13.59
N THR A 125 3.43 12.46 14.47
CA THR A 125 4.13 11.61 15.45
C THR A 125 3.24 11.15 16.60
N GLN A 126 2.15 11.87 16.86
CA GLN A 126 1.17 11.54 17.88
C GLN A 126 -0.04 10.81 17.31
N THR A 127 -0.03 10.51 16.01
CA THR A 127 -1.15 9.83 15.37
C THR A 127 -1.08 8.33 15.66
N ILE A 128 -2.19 7.79 16.15
CA ILE A 128 -2.35 6.37 16.45
C ILE A 128 -3.52 5.81 15.65
N LEU A 129 -3.37 4.60 15.15
CA LEU A 129 -4.47 3.79 14.63
C LEU A 129 -4.88 2.83 15.73
N ARG A 130 -6.13 2.92 16.19
CA ARG A 130 -6.68 2.05 17.25
C ARG A 130 -7.52 0.96 16.60
N LEU A 131 -7.21 -0.30 16.89
CA LEU A 131 -7.97 -1.45 16.43
C LEU A 131 -9.06 -1.83 17.44
N ASP A 132 -9.97 -2.73 17.04
CA ASP A 132 -11.13 -3.14 17.84
C ASP A 132 -10.75 -3.91 19.11
N ASP A 133 -9.63 -4.65 19.08
CA ASP A 133 -9.04 -5.34 20.22
C ASP A 133 -8.33 -4.38 21.19
N SER A 134 -8.48 -3.06 21.00
CA SER A 134 -7.81 -1.99 21.74
C SER A 134 -6.29 -1.89 21.53
N SER A 135 -5.72 -2.71 20.64
CA SER A 135 -4.34 -2.54 20.21
C SER A 135 -4.16 -1.23 19.45
N ARG A 136 -2.92 -0.76 19.40
CA ARG A 136 -2.54 0.53 18.83
C ARG A 136 -1.39 0.33 17.88
N LEU A 137 -1.58 0.78 16.65
CA LEU A 137 -0.51 0.86 15.66
C LEU A 137 -0.02 2.30 15.59
N LEU A 138 1.30 2.45 15.67
CA LEU A 138 1.96 3.74 15.61
C LEU A 138 2.20 4.15 14.16
N CYS A 139 2.04 5.46 13.91
CA CYS A 139 2.39 6.06 12.64
C CYS A 139 3.91 5.98 12.44
N ARG A 140 4.36 5.56 11.26
CA ARG A 140 5.79 5.47 10.90
C ARG A 140 6.52 6.79 11.12
N GLN A 141 5.85 7.90 10.84
CA GLN A 141 6.37 9.25 11.02
C GLN A 141 6.67 9.58 12.50
N GLY A 142 6.02 8.88 13.44
CA GLY A 142 6.29 8.96 14.88
C GLY A 142 7.28 7.92 15.41
N ALA A 143 7.56 6.87 14.63
CA ALA A 143 8.45 5.78 15.03
C ALA A 143 9.93 6.19 14.98
N GLY A 144 10.40 6.98 15.95
CA GLY A 144 11.83 7.01 16.31
C GLY A 144 12.22 5.67 16.94
N GLY A 145 13.39 5.10 16.61
CA GLY A 145 13.79 3.69 16.84
C GLY A 145 13.83 3.11 18.28
N TRP A 146 12.93 3.52 19.18
CA TRP A 146 12.79 3.10 20.57
C TRP A 146 11.41 2.47 20.88
N TYR A 147 10.69 1.97 19.87
CA TYR A 147 9.41 1.28 20.06
C TYR A 147 9.60 -0.24 20.05
N ASP A 148 8.76 -0.95 20.80
CA ASP A 148 8.76 -2.42 20.79
C ASP A 148 8.41 -2.94 19.38
N LYS A 149 9.09 -4.02 18.97
CA LYS A 149 9.02 -4.58 17.61
C LYS A 149 7.61 -4.97 17.16
N ASP A 150 6.72 -5.24 18.11
CA ASP A 150 5.34 -5.63 17.83
C ASP A 150 4.46 -4.40 17.49
N GLU A 151 4.87 -3.19 17.87
CA GLU A 151 4.16 -1.93 17.59
C GLU A 151 4.64 -1.26 16.28
N PHE A 152 5.80 -1.67 15.78
CA PHE A 152 6.41 -1.15 14.56
C PHE A 152 7.29 -2.23 13.90
N PHE A 153 6.73 -2.95 12.92
CA PHE A 153 7.49 -3.86 12.07
C PHE A 153 7.57 -3.32 10.65
N ASP A 154 8.75 -2.86 10.25
CA ASP A 154 9.01 -2.38 8.90
C ASP A 154 9.29 -3.56 7.97
N TYR A 155 8.28 -3.99 7.20
CA TYR A 155 8.41 -5.06 6.21
C TYR A 155 9.01 -4.58 4.89
N SER A 156 9.33 -3.30 4.75
CA SER A 156 9.77 -2.79 3.44
C SER A 156 11.11 -3.39 3.00
N TYR A 157 11.87 -4.02 3.92
CA TYR A 157 13.01 -4.87 3.58
C TYR A 157 12.71 -6.05 2.66
N LEU A 158 11.47 -6.57 2.66
CA LEU A 158 11.05 -7.62 1.73
C LEU A 158 11.05 -7.15 0.27
N LYS A 159 10.78 -5.86 0.01
CA LYS A 159 11.00 -5.21 -1.31
C LYS A 159 12.45 -4.73 -1.50
N TRP A 160 13.26 -4.67 -0.43
CA TRP A 160 14.67 -4.23 -0.44
C TRP A 160 15.70 -5.35 -0.67
N GLY A 161 15.24 -6.61 -0.79
CA GLY A 161 16.06 -7.82 -0.85
C GLY A 161 15.97 -8.59 -2.18
N GLY A 162 16.09 -7.92 -3.33
CA GLY A 162 16.25 -8.59 -4.63
C GLY A 162 17.69 -9.05 -4.90
N GLN A 163 17.83 -10.17 -5.61
CA GLN A 163 18.97 -11.09 -5.77
C GLN A 163 20.25 -10.55 -6.47
N GLU A 164 20.31 -9.26 -6.80
CA GLU A 164 21.42 -8.70 -7.59
C GLU A 164 22.20 -7.65 -6.80
N GLY A 165 23.43 -8.02 -6.43
CA GLY A 165 24.41 -7.10 -5.87
C GLY A 165 24.56 -5.87 -6.75
N ASN A 166 24.54 -4.69 -6.11
CA ASN A 166 24.60 -3.32 -6.65
C ASN A 166 23.33 -2.63 -7.16
N VAL A 167 22.16 -3.28 -7.27
CA VAL A 167 20.91 -2.57 -7.66
C VAL A 167 20.30 -1.75 -6.51
N ARG A 168 20.71 -2.01 -5.26
CA ARG A 168 20.27 -1.29 -4.05
C ARG A 168 20.51 0.22 -4.08
N TYR A 169 21.51 0.70 -4.81
CA TYR A 169 21.82 2.13 -4.87
C TYR A 169 20.80 2.91 -5.72
N HIS A 170 20.33 2.37 -6.84
CA HIS A 170 19.35 3.05 -7.70
C HIS A 170 17.91 2.88 -7.18
N ALA A 171 17.59 1.70 -6.65
CA ALA A 171 16.28 1.41 -6.07
C ALA A 171 15.93 2.25 -4.83
N SER A 172 16.91 2.82 -4.13
CA SER A 172 16.65 3.79 -3.04
C SER A 172 16.48 5.22 -3.56
N LEU A 173 17.08 5.55 -4.71
CA LEU A 173 17.01 6.88 -5.32
C LEU A 173 15.67 7.16 -6.03
N ASP A 174 14.97 6.15 -6.56
CA ASP A 174 13.68 6.38 -7.25
C ASP A 174 12.48 6.42 -6.29
N ARG A 175 12.59 5.75 -5.13
CA ARG A 175 11.48 5.63 -4.16
C ARG A 175 11.49 6.70 -3.07
N ASN A 176 12.67 7.09 -2.59
CA ASN A 176 12.81 8.19 -1.63
C ASN A 176 12.16 9.49 -2.14
N PRO A 177 12.23 9.85 -3.43
CA PRO A 177 11.48 11.00 -3.96
C PRO A 177 9.97 10.85 -3.88
N ILE A 178 9.42 9.63 -4.02
CA ILE A 178 7.98 9.40 -3.85
C ILE A 178 7.63 9.66 -2.39
N TRP A 179 8.28 8.94 -1.47
CA TRP A 179 8.07 9.12 -0.03
C TRP A 179 8.22 10.58 0.39
N ASN A 180 9.29 11.22 -0.08
CA ASN A 180 9.59 12.60 0.30
C ASN A 180 8.59 13.64 -0.22
N LYS A 181 7.77 13.27 -1.22
CA LYS A 181 6.76 14.15 -1.80
C LYS A 181 5.36 13.83 -1.27
N SER A 182 5.08 12.58 -0.97
CA SER A 182 3.75 12.10 -0.59
C SER A 182 3.55 12.02 0.92
N GLU A 183 4.61 11.92 1.72
CA GLU A 183 4.50 11.77 3.18
C GLU A 183 3.96 13.05 3.86
N TYR A 184 3.08 12.87 4.85
CA TYR A 184 2.63 13.99 5.67
C TYR A 184 3.73 14.39 6.66
N TYR A 185 4.35 15.55 6.43
CA TYR A 185 5.38 16.09 7.30
C TYR A 185 4.89 16.87 8.53
N ARG A 186 5.65 16.72 9.64
CA ARG A 186 5.65 17.65 10.78
C ARG A 186 6.12 19.06 10.35
N GLU A 187 5.84 20.06 11.17
CA GLU A 187 6.35 21.43 10.99
C GLU A 187 5.88 22.09 9.68
N LYS A 188 4.77 21.59 9.12
CA LYS A 188 4.06 22.17 7.98
C LYS A 188 2.75 22.78 8.45
N PRO A 189 2.79 23.94 9.14
CA PRO A 189 1.59 24.58 9.62
C PRO A 189 0.68 25.02 8.46
N VAL A 190 -0.60 24.66 8.56
CA VAL A 190 -1.64 25.10 7.65
C VAL A 190 -2.11 26.49 8.05
N ARG A 191 -1.70 27.48 7.26
CA ARG A 191 -2.10 28.89 7.45
C ARG A 191 -3.58 29.09 7.11
N LYS A 192 -4.14 30.20 7.59
CA LYS A 192 -5.51 30.61 7.27
C LYS A 192 -5.75 30.66 5.75
N GLY A 193 -6.84 30.05 5.30
CA GLY A 193 -7.22 29.98 3.89
C GLY A 193 -6.51 28.90 3.08
N SER A 194 -5.60 28.14 3.71
CA SER A 194 -4.80 27.12 3.03
C SER A 194 -5.25 25.71 3.39
N ARG A 195 -4.71 24.74 2.65
CA ARG A 195 -4.81 23.31 2.93
C ARG A 195 -3.45 22.65 2.81
N TYR A 196 -3.27 21.54 3.50
CA TYR A 196 -2.10 20.67 3.35
C TYR A 196 -2.55 19.21 3.39
N SER A 197 -1.92 18.38 2.56
CA SER A 197 -2.26 16.98 2.36
C SER A 197 -0.97 16.16 2.33
N GLY A 198 -1.07 14.93 2.81
CA GLY A 198 -0.01 13.95 2.78
C GLY A 198 -0.48 12.62 3.35
N LYS A 199 0.30 11.58 3.12
CA LYS A 199 -0.02 10.21 3.53
C LYS A 199 0.62 9.91 4.89
N LEU A 200 -0.17 9.31 5.78
CA LEU A 200 0.23 8.66 7.01
C LEU A 200 0.31 7.17 6.78
N THR A 201 1.35 6.55 7.33
CA THR A 201 1.66 5.14 7.09
C THR A 201 1.71 4.41 8.42
N PHE A 202 0.93 3.35 8.54
CA PHE A 202 0.91 2.46 9.70
C PHE A 202 1.36 1.05 9.27
N PRO A 203 1.82 0.21 10.20
CA PRO A 203 1.99 -1.22 9.96
C PRO A 203 0.77 -1.85 9.27
N PRO A 204 0.97 -2.93 8.50
CA PRO A 204 -0.15 -3.66 7.91
C PRO A 204 -1.05 -4.19 9.02
N LEU A 205 -2.36 -4.19 8.77
CA LEU A 205 -3.33 -4.71 9.72
C LEU A 205 -3.05 -6.21 9.99
N PRO A 206 -3.17 -6.68 11.24
CA PRO A 206 -3.03 -8.10 11.55
C PRO A 206 -4.07 -8.91 10.78
N ALA A 207 -3.70 -10.12 10.36
CA ALA A 207 -4.65 -11.06 9.78
C ALA A 207 -5.71 -11.42 10.84
N GLY A 208 -6.98 -11.20 10.52
CA GLY A 208 -8.13 -11.59 11.34
C GLY A 208 -8.38 -13.09 11.36
#